data_AF-A0A1C7GVC7-F1
#
_entry.id   AF-A0A1C7GVC7-F1
#
_cell.length_a   1.000
_cell.length_b   1.000
_cell.length_c   1.000
_cell.angle_alpha   90.00
_cell.angle_beta   90.00
_cell.angle_gamma   90.00
#
_symmetry.space_group_name_H-M   'P 1'
#
loop_
_entity.id
_entity.type
_entity.pdbx_description
1 polymer ?
#
loop_
_entity_poly.entity_id
_entity_poly.type
_entity_poly.pdbx_seq_one_letter_code
_entity_poly.pdbx_strand_id
1 'polypeptide(L)'
;MAKGNTLRGKFTGRIGEDVFYVRDGEQIVRNYTPGSLIKDPKTPEQMAVRTRWANIVNMYKSFNGTLKDCFETKRRGQSDYNRFVSMNMQMPPVFLTRQEVELGVCIAADYYISQGSLPSIGVTGTDETAYTNISLGDLKIDETTTIAQFARAVVENNVEYNYYDQISYFSALQLTSPDGMPYVRGTQTRINLNPTDTTTLLSIAPSYGFSTTDGFLGHGEYVGQGAFGWVHSRRSSNRVLVSSQQLIANNALLPQYTSSVAEEEAMQSYGVKAGIFIKPDKLSGGSGNTEQVTVPPTVNIVNIDGKARQPGDPRFACGPTVAIHLTGNNLNAITNLQLAYAAGSHQSATTTVDATIAAGATPTQLEATVEVPAGSYCDRLIADGVEIIAFSQEAPDPAA
;
A
#
# COMPACT_ATOMS: atom_id res chain seq x y z
N MET A 1 -38.47 15.24 65.64
CA MET A 1 -37.18 14.53 65.50
C MET A 1 -37.29 13.54 64.34
N ALA A 2 -36.86 13.92 63.14
CA ALA A 2 -36.62 12.96 62.06
C ALA A 2 -35.17 12.47 62.19
N LYS A 3 -34.99 11.17 62.42
CA LYS A 3 -33.68 10.52 62.56
C LYS A 3 -32.88 10.73 61.27
N GLY A 4 -31.65 11.22 61.42
CA GLY A 4 -30.83 11.77 60.34
C GLY A 4 -30.55 10.80 59.19
N ASN A 5 -30.85 11.25 57.97
CA ASN A 5 -30.28 10.70 56.74
C ASN A 5 -28.78 11.02 56.69
N THR A 6 -27.95 10.09 57.16
CA THR A 6 -26.48 10.20 57.25
C THR A 6 -25.77 9.23 56.31
N LEU A 7 -26.30 8.99 55.11
CA LEU A 7 -25.62 8.22 54.05
C LEU A 7 -25.78 8.89 52.68
N ARG A 8 -25.41 10.18 52.58
CA ARG A 8 -25.14 10.84 51.27
C ARG A 8 -23.68 10.58 50.88
N GLY A 9 -23.36 9.33 50.56
CA GLY A 9 -22.09 8.95 49.95
C GLY A 9 -22.34 8.37 48.57
N LYS A 10 -21.65 8.87 47.54
CA LYS A 10 -21.62 8.17 46.24
C LYS A 10 -20.84 6.88 46.45
N PHE A 11 -21.54 5.75 46.56
CA PHE A 11 -20.88 4.45 46.72
C PHE A 11 -20.27 4.06 45.38
N THR A 12 -18.95 3.93 45.33
CA THR A 12 -18.21 3.33 44.23
C THR A 12 -17.52 2.09 44.74
N GLY A 13 -17.62 0.99 43.99
CA GLY A 13 -16.98 -0.26 44.35
C GLY A 13 -17.94 -1.44 44.35
N ARG A 14 -17.47 -2.56 44.91
CA ARG A 14 -18.17 -3.84 44.90
C ARG A 14 -18.58 -4.20 46.32
N ILE A 15 -19.83 -4.56 46.51
CA ILE A 15 -20.33 -5.14 47.77
C ILE A 15 -20.98 -6.46 47.40
N GLY A 16 -20.30 -7.57 47.70
CA GLY A 16 -20.77 -8.91 47.33
C GLY A 16 -20.86 -9.09 45.81
N GLU A 17 -22.07 -9.38 45.34
CA GLU A 17 -22.40 -9.53 43.91
C GLU A 17 -22.82 -8.23 43.26
N ASP A 18 -22.94 -7.12 44.00
CA ASP A 18 -23.37 -5.84 43.42
C ASP A 18 -22.17 -4.91 43.19
N VAL A 19 -22.13 -4.30 42.00
CA VAL A 19 -21.16 -3.26 41.62
C VAL A 19 -21.88 -1.93 41.51
N PHE A 20 -21.44 -0.99 42.35
CA PHE A 20 -21.97 0.37 42.44
C PHE A 20 -21.05 1.31 41.68
N TYR A 21 -21.61 2.08 40.75
CA TYR A 21 -20.91 3.18 40.11
C TYR A 21 -21.89 4.31 39.76
N VAL A 22 -21.34 5.51 39.57
CA VAL A 22 -22.13 6.70 39.22
C VAL A 22 -21.90 7.01 37.75
N ARG A 23 -22.98 7.09 36.98
CA ARG A 23 -22.97 7.52 35.58
C ARG A 23 -24.05 8.58 35.40
N ASP A 24 -23.69 9.70 34.77
CA ASP A 24 -24.62 10.80 34.48
C ASP A 24 -25.37 11.34 35.71
N GLY A 25 -24.76 11.25 36.90
CA GLY A 25 -25.34 11.72 38.17
C GLY A 25 -26.24 10.71 38.89
N GLU A 26 -26.57 9.59 38.24
CA GLU A 26 -27.36 8.51 38.80
C GLU A 26 -26.47 7.40 39.35
N GLN A 27 -26.89 6.80 40.46
CA GLN A 27 -26.24 5.64 41.03
C GLN A 27 -26.79 4.38 40.36
N ILE A 28 -25.95 3.70 39.60
CA ILE A 28 -26.29 2.47 38.91
C ILE A 28 -25.73 1.29 39.70
N VAL A 29 -26.58 0.30 39.95
CA VAL A 29 -26.22 -0.98 40.55
C VAL A 29 -26.33 -2.05 39.48
N ARG A 30 -25.26 -2.81 39.27
CA ARG A 30 -25.26 -3.97 38.38
C ARG A 30 -24.75 -5.20 39.11
N ASN A 31 -25.27 -6.37 38.75
CA ASN A 31 -24.69 -7.62 39.19
C ASN A 31 -23.25 -7.76 38.66
N TYR A 32 -22.40 -8.31 39.49
CA TYR A 32 -21.02 -8.62 39.21
C TYR A 32 -21.00 -9.80 38.25
N THR A 33 -20.77 -9.51 36.98
CA THR A 33 -20.44 -10.54 36.00
C THR A 33 -18.95 -10.87 36.17
N PRO A 34 -18.57 -12.07 36.69
CA PRO A 34 -17.18 -12.48 36.71
C PRO A 34 -16.62 -12.47 35.28
N GLY A 35 -15.39 -12.00 35.12
CA GLY A 35 -14.74 -11.89 33.81
C GLY A 35 -14.66 -13.21 33.03
N SER A 36 -14.78 -14.36 33.71
CA SER A 36 -14.88 -15.69 33.11
C SER A 36 -16.17 -15.93 32.31
N LEU A 37 -17.25 -15.19 32.61
CA LEU A 37 -18.52 -15.24 31.87
C LEU A 37 -18.58 -14.20 30.74
N ILE A 38 -17.70 -13.18 30.79
CA ILE A 38 -17.50 -12.25 29.67
C ILE A 38 -16.62 -12.95 28.65
N LYS A 39 -17.21 -13.87 27.89
CA LYS A 39 -16.54 -14.50 26.77
C LYS A 39 -16.33 -13.43 25.71
N ASP A 40 -15.07 -13.01 25.51
CA ASP A 40 -14.68 -12.14 24.40
C ASP A 40 -15.17 -12.81 23.11
N PRO A 41 -16.26 -12.31 22.50
CA PRO A 41 -16.84 -12.97 21.35
C PRO A 41 -15.86 -12.68 20.22
N LYS A 42 -14.97 -13.64 19.93
CA LYS A 42 -14.03 -13.60 18.80
C LYS A 42 -14.79 -13.67 17.48
N THR A 43 -15.66 -12.70 17.22
CA THR A 43 -16.40 -12.63 15.98
C THR A 43 -15.41 -12.34 14.85
N PRO A 44 -15.66 -12.87 13.64
CA PRO A 44 -14.81 -12.60 12.49
C PRO A 44 -14.51 -11.11 12.29
N GLU A 45 -15.52 -10.25 12.42
CA GLU A 45 -15.40 -8.79 12.30
C GLU A 45 -14.48 -8.17 13.37
N GLN A 46 -14.62 -8.60 14.63
CA GLN A 46 -13.74 -8.11 15.69
C GLN A 46 -12.30 -8.59 15.51
N MET A 47 -12.10 -9.80 14.98
CA MET A 47 -10.77 -10.32 14.71
C MET A 47 -10.13 -9.66 13.49
N ALA A 48 -10.90 -9.38 12.43
CA ALA A 48 -10.44 -8.61 11.27
C ALA A 48 -10.00 -7.19 11.66
N VAL A 49 -10.66 -6.59 12.65
CA VAL A 49 -10.21 -5.31 13.24
C VAL A 49 -8.89 -5.50 14.00
N ARG A 50 -8.72 -6.57 14.76
CA ARG A 50 -7.51 -6.83 15.55
C ARG A 50 -6.28 -7.12 14.70
N THR A 51 -6.43 -7.85 13.59
CA THR A 51 -5.32 -8.18 12.68
C THR A 51 -4.75 -6.91 12.02
N ARG A 52 -5.63 -5.95 11.67
CA ARG A 52 -5.25 -4.64 11.11
C ARG A 52 -4.57 -3.73 12.13
N TRP A 53 -5.09 -3.74 13.36
CA TRP A 53 -4.62 -2.87 14.44
C TRP A 53 -3.12 -3.07 14.72
N ALA A 54 -2.65 -4.31 14.67
CA ALA A 54 -1.28 -4.63 15.02
C ALA A 54 -0.24 -3.94 14.13
N ASN A 55 -0.45 -3.90 12.81
CA ASN A 55 0.47 -3.20 11.89
C ASN A 55 0.48 -1.69 12.16
N ILE A 56 -0.70 -1.10 12.36
CA ILE A 56 -0.82 0.35 12.64
C ILE A 56 -0.09 0.70 13.95
N VAL A 57 -0.17 -0.15 14.98
CA VAL A 57 0.55 0.07 16.24
C VAL A 57 2.06 -0.05 16.05
N ASN A 58 2.53 -1.06 15.32
CA ASN A 58 3.95 -1.23 15.04
C ASN A 58 4.50 -0.05 14.21
N MET A 59 3.70 0.48 13.28
CA MET A 59 4.03 1.69 12.52
C MET A 59 4.13 2.92 13.43
N TYR A 60 3.20 3.13 14.36
CA TYR A 60 3.32 4.26 15.31
C TYR A 60 4.57 4.14 16.19
N LYS A 61 4.90 2.92 16.63
CA LYS A 61 6.10 2.64 17.43
C LYS A 61 7.38 2.88 16.64
N SER A 62 7.42 2.57 15.34
CA SER A 62 8.60 2.77 14.49
C SER A 62 9.03 4.24 14.43
N PHE A 63 8.06 5.16 14.56
CA PHE A 63 8.28 6.59 14.62
C PHE A 63 8.67 7.13 16.01
N ASN A 64 8.74 6.30 17.06
CA ASN A 64 9.30 6.61 18.39
C ASN A 64 9.00 8.02 18.95
N GLY A 65 7.73 8.46 18.90
CA GLY A 65 7.30 9.75 19.44
C GLY A 65 7.52 10.98 18.53
N THR A 66 8.03 10.81 17.32
CA THR A 66 8.17 11.88 16.30
C THR A 66 6.82 12.45 15.85
N LEU A 67 5.75 11.67 15.97
CA LEU A 67 4.37 12.06 15.63
C LEU A 67 3.68 12.92 16.70
N LYS A 68 4.41 13.36 17.73
CA LYS A 68 3.89 14.29 18.73
C LYS A 68 3.58 15.63 18.08
N ASP A 69 2.42 16.19 18.41
CA ASP A 69 1.91 17.46 17.86
C ASP A 69 1.61 17.46 16.34
N CYS A 70 1.59 16.28 15.69
CA CYS A 70 1.16 16.14 14.28
C CYS A 70 -0.37 16.16 14.10
N PHE A 71 -1.14 16.26 15.19
CA PHE A 71 -2.60 16.27 15.16
C PHE A 71 -3.14 17.51 15.88
N GLU A 72 -3.69 18.45 15.11
CA GLU A 72 -4.33 19.66 15.66
C GLU A 72 -5.65 19.34 16.36
N THR A 73 -6.49 18.52 15.70
CA THR A 73 -7.86 18.25 16.16
C THR A 73 -7.90 16.94 16.93
N LYS A 74 -7.85 17.04 18.25
CA LYS A 74 -7.98 15.91 19.18
C LYS A 74 -9.23 16.05 20.04
N ARG A 75 -9.93 14.94 20.27
CA ARG A 75 -10.98 14.93 21.30
C ARG A 75 -10.34 15.18 22.67
N ARG A 76 -11.08 15.83 23.57
CA ARG A 76 -10.58 16.11 24.93
C ARG A 76 -10.16 14.81 25.62
N GLY A 77 -8.88 14.71 26.01
CA GLY A 77 -8.30 13.52 26.63
C GLY A 77 -7.81 12.42 25.65
N GLN A 78 -7.88 12.63 24.33
CA GLN A 78 -7.34 11.70 23.34
C GLN A 78 -5.83 11.92 23.16
N SER A 79 -5.05 10.84 23.21
CA SER A 79 -3.60 10.86 22.91
C SER A 79 -3.34 10.88 21.40
N ASP A 80 -2.14 11.32 20.99
CA ASP A 80 -1.71 11.30 19.58
C ASP A 80 -1.73 9.87 19.01
N TYR A 81 -1.33 8.89 19.82
CA TYR A 81 -1.46 7.47 19.50
C TYR A 81 -2.91 7.09 19.16
N ASN A 82 -3.87 7.38 20.06
CA ASN A 82 -5.26 7.03 19.83
C ASN A 82 -5.84 7.75 18.60
N ARG A 83 -5.36 8.97 18.29
CA ARG A 83 -5.75 9.69 17.08
C ARG A 83 -5.19 9.02 15.83
N PHE A 84 -3.89 8.75 15.80
CA PHE A 84 -3.21 8.05 14.71
C PHE A 84 -3.90 6.72 14.38
N VAL A 85 -4.15 5.88 15.39
CA VAL A 85 -4.76 4.58 15.12
C VAL A 85 -6.20 4.74 14.64
N SER A 86 -6.97 5.67 15.20
CA SER A 86 -8.36 5.89 14.76
C SER A 86 -8.49 6.35 13.31
N MET A 87 -7.53 7.14 12.82
CA MET A 87 -7.51 7.60 11.42
C MET A 87 -7.10 6.47 10.47
N ASN A 88 -6.07 5.71 10.85
CA ASN A 88 -5.53 4.65 10.01
C ASN A 88 -6.36 3.36 10.00
N MET A 89 -7.31 3.22 10.93
CA MET A 89 -8.22 2.08 10.95
C MET A 89 -9.16 2.01 9.74
N GLN A 90 -9.40 3.16 9.08
CA GLN A 90 -10.26 3.28 7.90
C GLN A 90 -9.50 3.06 6.57
N MET A 91 -8.17 2.96 6.63
CA MET A 91 -7.30 2.81 5.47
C MET A 91 -7.25 1.36 4.96
N PRO A 92 -6.77 1.13 3.73
CA PRO A 92 -6.57 -0.21 3.21
C PRO A 92 -5.83 -1.10 4.22
N PRO A 93 -6.42 -2.24 4.59
CA PRO A 93 -5.94 -3.04 5.70
C PRO A 93 -4.66 -3.79 5.35
N VAL A 94 -3.67 -3.71 6.22
CA VAL A 94 -2.52 -4.63 6.24
C VAL A 94 -2.81 -5.68 7.29
N PHE A 95 -2.87 -6.95 6.87
CA PHE A 95 -3.19 -8.06 7.74
C PHE A 95 -1.91 -8.73 8.23
N LEU A 96 -1.77 -8.87 9.54
CA LEU A 96 -0.67 -9.62 10.15
C LEU A 96 -1.20 -10.80 10.95
N THR A 97 -0.53 -11.94 10.83
CA THR A 97 -0.78 -13.11 11.67
C THR A 97 -0.33 -12.85 13.10
N ARG A 98 -0.83 -13.63 14.06
CA ARG A 98 -0.46 -13.45 15.47
C ARG A 98 1.04 -13.68 15.71
N GLN A 99 1.62 -14.65 15.01
CA GLN A 99 3.04 -14.97 15.11
C GLN A 99 3.89 -13.80 14.60
N GLU A 100 3.54 -13.21 13.46
CA GLU A 100 4.23 -12.04 12.91
C GLU A 100 4.14 -10.84 13.85
N VAL A 101 2.99 -10.63 14.50
CA VAL A 101 2.81 -9.56 15.49
C VAL A 101 3.68 -9.77 16.73
N GLU A 102 3.78 -11.01 17.21
CA GLU A 102 4.66 -11.38 18.33
C GLU A 102 6.14 -11.18 17.99
N LEU A 103 6.51 -11.36 16.72
CA LEU A 103 7.85 -11.08 16.17
C LEU A 103 8.08 -9.60 15.83
N GLY A 104 7.08 -8.73 15.99
CA GLY A 104 7.21 -7.29 15.74
C GLY A 104 7.23 -6.91 14.27
N VAL A 105 6.70 -7.75 13.38
CA VAL A 105 6.60 -7.47 11.95
C VAL A 105 5.83 -6.18 11.69
N CYS A 106 6.34 -5.39 10.75
CA CYS A 106 5.70 -4.14 10.34
C CYS A 106 5.88 -3.96 8.83
N ILE A 107 4.80 -3.60 8.15
CA ILE A 107 4.77 -3.29 6.72
C ILE A 107 4.44 -1.81 6.55
N ALA A 108 5.29 -1.10 5.81
CA ALA A 108 5.05 0.28 5.42
C ALA A 108 3.90 0.35 4.41
N ALA A 109 2.91 1.20 4.70
CA ALA A 109 1.70 1.41 3.90
C ALA A 109 1.29 2.88 3.93
N ASP A 110 0.27 3.24 3.15
CA ASP A 110 -0.22 4.61 2.99
C ASP A 110 -1.00 5.12 4.21
N TYR A 111 -0.30 5.32 5.33
CA TYR A 111 -0.91 5.77 6.58
C TYR A 111 -0.92 7.30 6.69
N TYR A 112 -2.00 7.85 7.25
CA TYR A 112 -2.07 9.24 7.69
C TYR A 112 -1.15 9.47 8.89
N ILE A 113 -0.23 10.41 8.75
CA ILE A 113 0.75 10.79 9.78
C ILE A 113 0.41 12.10 10.47
N SER A 114 -0.28 13.00 9.78
CA SER A 114 -0.66 14.30 10.32
C SER A 114 -2.05 14.73 9.88
N GLN A 115 -2.70 15.54 10.71
CA GLN A 115 -3.98 16.16 10.39
C GLN A 115 -4.08 17.54 10.99
N GLY A 116 -4.33 18.52 10.13
CA GLY A 116 -4.45 19.90 10.54
C GLY A 116 -5.06 20.80 9.49
N SER A 117 -4.92 22.10 9.72
CA SER A 117 -5.58 23.17 8.97
C SER A 117 -4.70 23.82 7.90
N LEU A 118 -3.41 23.51 7.85
CA LEU A 118 -2.54 24.01 6.78
C LEU A 118 -2.81 23.23 5.46
N PRO A 119 -2.56 23.86 4.30
CA PRO A 119 -2.63 23.18 3.01
C PRO A 119 -1.79 21.91 2.99
N SER A 120 -2.36 20.83 2.45
CA SER A 120 -1.67 19.56 2.26
C SER A 120 -0.58 19.67 1.19
N ILE A 121 0.53 18.97 1.40
CA ILE A 121 1.59 18.88 0.40
C ILE A 121 1.19 17.81 -0.60
N GLY A 122 0.84 18.24 -1.81
CA GLY A 122 0.57 17.34 -2.92
C GLY A 122 1.86 16.70 -3.39
N VAL A 123 1.86 15.39 -3.59
CA VAL A 123 2.99 14.66 -4.15
C VAL A 123 2.52 13.97 -5.43
N THR A 124 3.31 14.09 -6.49
CA THR A 124 3.08 13.45 -7.78
C THR A 124 4.22 12.49 -8.08
N GLY A 125 3.88 11.33 -8.63
CA GLY A 125 4.84 10.27 -8.91
C GLY A 125 5.02 9.30 -7.75
N THR A 126 5.76 8.24 -8.03
CA THR A 126 6.20 7.25 -7.05
C THR A 126 7.73 7.17 -7.09
N ASP A 127 8.33 6.84 -5.95
CA ASP A 127 9.74 6.47 -5.86
C ASP A 127 10.70 7.64 -6.12
N GLU A 128 11.74 7.41 -6.91
CA GLU A 128 12.81 8.38 -7.22
C GLU A 128 12.31 9.56 -8.07
N THR A 129 11.15 9.43 -8.71
CA THR A 129 10.53 10.52 -9.49
C THR A 129 9.46 11.27 -8.71
N ALA A 130 9.23 10.92 -7.44
CA ALA A 130 8.21 11.58 -6.64
C ALA A 130 8.62 13.03 -6.32
N TYR A 131 7.82 13.99 -6.74
CA TYR A 131 8.02 15.41 -6.45
C TYR A 131 6.79 16.02 -5.79
N THR A 132 7.01 17.04 -4.97
CA THR A 132 5.98 17.76 -4.25
C THR A 132 5.48 18.96 -5.05
N ASN A 133 4.37 19.56 -4.63
CA ASN A 133 3.90 20.84 -5.16
C ASN A 133 4.68 22.07 -4.63
N ILE A 134 5.78 21.87 -3.89
CA ILE A 134 6.60 22.96 -3.35
C ILE A 134 7.63 23.37 -4.42
N SER A 135 7.43 24.54 -5.01
CA SER A 135 8.33 25.07 -6.03
C SER A 135 9.62 25.59 -5.40
N LEU A 136 10.77 25.19 -5.94
CA LEU A 136 12.10 25.71 -5.60
C LEU A 136 12.61 26.71 -6.65
N GLY A 137 11.89 26.90 -7.75
CA GLY A 137 12.30 27.74 -8.86
C GLY A 137 13.61 27.24 -9.49
N ASP A 138 14.59 28.13 -9.61
CA ASP A 138 15.89 27.80 -10.21
C ASP A 138 16.87 27.12 -9.23
N LEU A 139 16.49 26.95 -7.96
CA LEU A 139 17.37 26.36 -6.95
C LEU A 139 17.50 24.84 -7.15
N LYS A 140 18.73 24.40 -7.43
CA LYS A 140 19.11 22.99 -7.37
C LYS A 140 19.78 22.69 -6.04
N ILE A 141 19.26 21.71 -5.30
CA ILE A 141 19.83 21.29 -4.03
C ILE A 141 21.10 20.47 -4.30
N ASP A 142 22.21 20.95 -3.74
CA ASP A 142 23.53 20.31 -3.77
C ASP A 142 24.19 20.33 -2.37
N GLU A 143 25.40 19.79 -2.26
CA GLU A 143 26.16 19.74 -1.01
C GLU A 143 26.49 21.12 -0.41
N THR A 144 26.45 22.18 -1.22
CA THR A 144 26.76 23.56 -0.81
C THR A 144 25.53 24.36 -0.43
N THR A 145 24.34 23.86 -0.77
CA THR A 145 23.07 24.56 -0.58
C THR A 145 22.80 24.75 0.91
N THR A 146 22.65 26.01 1.32
CA THR A 146 22.37 26.39 2.71
C THR A 146 20.88 26.39 3.01
N ILE A 147 20.52 26.25 4.29
CA ILE A 147 19.12 26.37 4.73
C ILE A 147 18.54 27.75 4.39
N ALA A 148 19.33 28.83 4.46
CA ALA A 148 18.90 30.16 4.06
C ALA A 148 18.51 30.25 2.57
N GLN A 149 19.31 29.66 1.68
CA GLN A 149 19.00 29.61 0.25
C GLN A 149 17.74 28.79 -0.02
N PHE A 150 17.61 27.63 0.63
CA PHE A 150 16.42 26.80 0.55
C PHE A 150 15.16 27.52 1.07
N ALA A 151 15.26 28.16 2.25
CA ALA A 151 14.17 28.90 2.87
C ALA A 151 13.69 30.06 1.98
N ARG A 152 14.64 30.79 1.38
CA ARG A 152 14.31 31.87 0.44
C ARG A 152 13.58 31.33 -0.79
N ALA A 153 14.10 30.28 -1.42
CA ALA A 153 13.47 29.69 -2.60
C ALA A 153 12.04 29.18 -2.31
N VAL A 154 11.82 28.52 -1.17
CA VAL A 154 10.49 28.04 -0.79
C VAL A 154 9.52 29.19 -0.54
N VAL A 155 9.92 30.22 0.22
CA VAL A 155 9.02 31.34 0.59
C VAL A 155 8.75 32.27 -0.60
N GLU A 156 9.73 32.51 -1.47
CA GLU A 156 9.56 33.40 -2.62
C GLU A 156 8.69 32.77 -3.72
N ASN A 157 8.78 31.45 -3.92
CA ASN A 157 8.03 30.75 -4.97
C ASN A 157 6.66 30.24 -4.51
N ASN A 158 6.38 30.18 -3.20
CA ASN A 158 5.14 29.61 -2.66
C ASN A 158 4.50 30.55 -1.62
N VAL A 159 3.36 31.14 -1.96
CA VAL A 159 2.62 32.13 -1.13
C VAL A 159 2.14 31.56 0.21
N GLU A 160 1.99 30.24 0.31
CA GLU A 160 1.47 29.56 1.50
C GLU A 160 2.49 29.44 2.64
N TYR A 161 3.78 29.59 2.32
CA TYR A 161 4.89 29.40 3.25
C TYR A 161 5.40 30.73 3.79
N ASN A 162 5.71 30.73 5.09
CA ASN A 162 6.34 31.87 5.76
C ASN A 162 7.73 31.50 6.25
N TYR A 163 8.58 32.52 6.40
CA TYR A 163 9.83 32.35 7.13
C TYR A 163 9.55 31.82 8.56
N TYR A 164 10.41 30.92 9.02
CA TYR A 164 10.31 30.16 10.27
C TYR A 164 9.22 29.09 10.33
N ASP A 165 8.51 28.83 9.23
CA ASP A 165 7.77 27.57 9.11
C ASP A 165 8.73 26.39 9.07
N GLN A 166 8.23 25.20 9.37
CA GLN A 166 9.02 23.97 9.42
C GLN A 166 8.49 22.95 8.41
N ILE A 167 9.37 22.45 7.54
CA ILE A 167 9.12 21.32 6.66
C ILE A 167 9.76 20.09 7.28
N SER A 168 8.95 19.08 7.56
CA SER A 168 9.40 17.82 8.15
C SER A 168 9.26 16.70 7.13
N TYR A 169 10.33 15.98 6.89
CA TYR A 169 10.32 14.80 6.04
C TYR A 169 10.23 13.55 6.92
N PHE A 170 9.22 12.72 6.65
CA PHE A 170 9.00 11.43 7.29
C PHE A 170 9.35 10.32 6.30
N SER A 171 10.18 9.38 6.75
CA SER A 171 10.54 8.20 5.99
C SER A 171 10.39 6.96 6.85
N ALA A 172 9.63 6.00 6.35
CA ALA A 172 9.39 4.70 6.92
C ALA A 172 10.06 3.66 6.02
N LEU A 173 11.34 3.38 6.28
CA LEU A 173 12.11 2.44 5.48
C LEU A 173 11.72 1.00 5.84
N GLN A 174 11.34 0.21 4.84
CA GLN A 174 11.11 -1.22 4.96
C GLN A 174 12.46 -1.93 4.96
N LEU A 175 12.73 -2.68 6.03
CA LEU A 175 13.93 -3.47 6.21
C LEU A 175 13.57 -4.91 6.53
N THR A 176 14.51 -5.82 6.30
CA THR A 176 14.37 -7.24 6.63
C THR A 176 15.36 -7.59 7.73
N SER A 177 14.88 -8.22 8.80
CA SER A 177 15.70 -8.75 9.88
C SER A 177 16.59 -9.90 9.35
N PRO A 178 17.73 -10.23 10.00
CA PRO A 178 18.49 -11.43 9.66
C PRO A 178 17.66 -12.72 9.61
N ASP A 179 16.57 -12.79 10.38
CA ASP A 179 15.62 -13.92 10.41
C ASP A 179 14.59 -13.90 9.26
N GLY A 180 14.73 -12.98 8.29
CA GLY A 180 13.82 -12.85 7.15
C GLY A 180 12.54 -12.06 7.43
N MET A 181 12.35 -11.54 8.65
CA MET A 181 11.12 -10.85 9.07
C MET A 181 11.13 -9.36 8.67
N PRO A 182 10.07 -8.85 8.02
CA PRO A 182 10.00 -7.45 7.61
C PRO A 182 9.69 -6.54 8.81
N TYR A 183 10.46 -5.48 8.98
CA TYR A 183 10.23 -4.42 9.97
C TYR A 183 10.41 -3.04 9.36
N VAL A 184 9.83 -2.02 10.00
CA VAL A 184 9.92 -0.63 9.53
C VAL A 184 10.80 0.18 10.46
N ARG A 185 11.71 0.97 9.87
CA ARG A 185 12.46 2.01 10.58
C ARG A 185 11.90 3.38 10.22
N GLY A 186 11.17 3.99 11.16
CA GLY A 186 10.67 5.35 11.04
C GLY A 186 11.77 6.36 11.36
N THR A 187 11.99 7.31 10.46
CA THR A 187 12.89 8.45 10.64
C THR A 187 12.13 9.74 10.32
N GLN A 188 12.46 10.79 11.06
CA GLN A 188 11.92 12.13 10.84
C GLN A 188 13.07 13.12 10.80
N THR A 189 13.08 13.96 9.77
CA THR A 189 14.00 15.10 9.69
C THR A 189 13.20 16.39 9.63
N ARG A 190 13.65 17.44 10.32
CA ARG A 190 12.94 18.70 10.48
C ARG A 190 13.83 19.84 10.04
N ILE A 191 13.37 20.62 9.08
CA ILE A 191 14.07 21.80 8.58
C ILE A 191 13.20 23.03 8.82
N ASN A 192 13.74 24.00 9.54
CA ASN A 192 13.11 25.29 9.75
C ASN A 192 13.52 26.22 8.60
N LEU A 193 12.56 26.94 8.01
CA LEU A 193 12.78 27.90 6.94
C LEU A 193 13.38 29.20 7.50
N ASN A 194 14.63 29.15 7.98
CA ASN A 194 15.33 30.30 8.54
C ASN A 194 16.16 31.02 7.46
N PRO A 195 15.87 32.30 7.15
CA PRO A 195 16.57 33.04 6.10
C PRO A 195 18.01 33.42 6.44
N THR A 196 18.45 33.19 7.68
CA THR A 196 19.80 33.56 8.16
C THR A 196 20.70 32.36 8.43
N ASP A 197 20.17 31.14 8.33
CA ASP A 197 20.90 29.93 8.66
C ASP A 197 21.82 29.50 7.52
N THR A 198 23.13 29.54 7.79
CA THR A 198 24.19 29.22 6.82
C THR A 198 24.62 27.76 6.88
N THR A 199 23.99 26.94 7.74
CA THR A 199 24.25 25.50 7.75
C THR A 199 23.83 24.87 6.43
N THR A 200 24.59 23.87 5.98
CA THR A 200 24.30 23.15 4.73
C THR A 200 23.10 22.24 4.93
N LEU A 201 22.15 22.27 4.00
CA LEU A 201 20.88 21.55 4.10
C LEU A 201 21.12 20.04 4.24
N LEU A 202 21.99 19.48 3.40
CA LEU A 202 22.30 18.05 3.35
C LEU A 202 23.13 17.55 4.54
N SER A 203 23.63 18.44 5.42
CA SER A 203 24.24 18.02 6.69
C SER A 203 23.20 17.62 7.75
N ILE A 204 21.97 18.13 7.60
CA ILE A 204 20.85 17.86 8.51
C ILE A 204 19.83 16.94 7.85
N ALA A 205 19.51 17.21 6.59
CA ALA A 205 18.48 16.54 5.83
C ALA A 205 19.06 15.44 4.93
N PRO A 206 18.42 14.26 4.86
CA PRO A 206 18.85 13.23 3.92
C PRO A 206 18.65 13.69 2.47
N SER A 207 19.65 13.45 1.61
CA SER A 207 19.58 13.76 0.17
C SER A 207 18.40 13.10 -0.53
N TYR A 208 18.03 11.88 -0.12
CA TYR A 208 16.88 11.18 -0.68
C TYR A 208 15.54 11.86 -0.38
N GLY A 209 15.40 12.65 0.69
CA GLY A 209 14.15 13.36 1.03
C GLY A 209 14.16 14.86 0.69
N PHE A 210 15.30 15.38 0.24
CA PHE A 210 15.52 16.79 -0.10
C PHE A 210 16.37 16.87 -1.37
N SER A 211 15.73 16.59 -2.51
CA SER A 211 16.30 16.75 -3.85
C SER A 211 15.46 17.71 -4.69
N THR A 212 16.01 18.15 -5.83
CA THR A 212 15.29 18.96 -6.81
C THR A 212 14.90 18.09 -8.01
N THR A 213 13.61 17.92 -8.25
CA THR A 213 13.05 17.22 -9.42
C THR A 213 12.14 18.18 -10.16
N ASP A 214 12.46 18.48 -11.43
CA ASP A 214 11.75 19.45 -12.28
C ASP A 214 11.49 20.84 -11.64
N GLY A 215 12.40 21.30 -10.79
CA GLY A 215 12.28 22.60 -10.10
C GLY A 215 11.38 22.57 -8.86
N PHE A 216 10.92 21.40 -8.44
CA PHE A 216 10.17 21.18 -7.21
C PHE A 216 10.99 20.40 -6.19
N LEU A 217 10.63 20.53 -4.90
CA LEU A 217 11.17 19.66 -3.86
C LEU A 217 10.67 18.25 -4.11
N GLY A 218 11.58 17.28 -4.21
CA GLY A 218 11.24 15.90 -4.47
C GLY A 218 12.20 14.91 -3.85
N HIS A 219 12.00 13.66 -4.24
CA HIS A 219 12.85 12.55 -3.89
C HIS A 219 14.17 12.57 -4.67
N GLY A 220 15.25 12.21 -3.99
CA GLY A 220 16.56 11.97 -4.61
C GLY A 220 16.78 10.49 -4.92
N GLU A 221 17.90 10.18 -5.54
CA GLU A 221 18.36 8.78 -5.70
C GLU A 221 18.45 8.08 -4.33
N TYR A 222 18.35 6.75 -4.32
CA TYR A 222 18.42 5.90 -3.10
C TYR A 222 17.15 5.88 -2.23
N VAL A 223 15.97 6.04 -2.83
CA VAL A 223 14.71 5.76 -2.14
C VAL A 223 14.56 4.25 -1.96
N GLY A 224 14.92 3.74 -0.78
CA GLY A 224 14.67 2.34 -0.46
C GLY A 224 13.18 2.00 -0.39
N GLN A 225 12.85 0.71 -0.39
CA GLN A 225 11.46 0.25 -0.18
C GLN A 225 10.93 0.79 1.15
N GLY A 226 9.67 1.22 1.18
CA GLY A 226 9.09 1.85 2.37
C GLY A 226 7.89 2.73 2.09
N ALA A 227 7.71 3.74 2.92
CA ALA A 227 6.74 4.81 2.71
C ALA A 227 7.31 6.17 3.15
N PHE A 228 6.89 7.26 2.52
CA PHE A 228 7.44 8.59 2.81
C PHE A 228 6.38 9.70 2.73
N GLY A 229 6.71 10.87 3.27
CA GLY A 229 5.88 12.06 3.11
C GLY A 229 6.49 13.32 3.73
N TRP A 230 6.01 14.47 3.30
CA TRP A 230 6.41 15.78 3.84
C TRP A 230 5.25 16.40 4.60
N VAL A 231 5.55 16.96 5.77
CA VAL A 231 4.58 17.67 6.61
C VAL A 231 5.05 19.10 6.80
N HIS A 232 4.20 20.05 6.43
CA HIS A 232 4.36 21.45 6.76
C HIS A 232 3.81 21.71 8.15
N SER A 233 4.54 22.46 8.95
CA SER A 233 4.09 22.88 10.27
C SER A 233 4.46 24.34 10.54
N ARG A 234 3.57 25.03 11.25
CA ARG A 234 3.71 26.44 11.62
C ARG A 234 3.35 26.60 13.08
N ARG A 235 4.22 27.26 13.85
CA ARG A 235 3.90 27.63 15.23
C ARG A 235 3.09 28.94 15.23
N SER A 236 1.85 28.89 15.71
CA SER A 236 0.98 30.05 15.87
C SER A 236 0.70 30.27 17.37
N SER A 237 1.36 31.26 17.97
CA SER A 237 1.29 31.65 19.40
C SER A 237 1.29 30.47 20.39
N ASN A 238 0.13 29.87 20.66
CA ASN A 238 -0.07 28.77 21.62
C ASN A 238 -0.35 27.39 20.99
N ARG A 239 -0.39 27.27 19.67
CA ARG A 239 -0.67 26.01 18.96
C ARG A 239 0.29 25.78 17.81
N VAL A 240 0.54 24.52 17.51
CA VAL A 240 1.22 24.10 16.28
C VAL A 240 0.12 23.81 15.25
N LEU A 241 0.19 24.48 14.11
CA LEU A 241 -0.59 24.16 12.93
C LEU A 241 0.22 23.22 12.06
N VAL A 242 -0.41 22.24 11.44
CA VAL A 242 0.21 21.20 10.61
C VAL A 242 -0.62 20.98 9.35
N SER A 243 0.03 20.54 8.28
CA SER A 243 -0.66 20.07 7.08
C SER A 243 -1.22 18.68 7.31
N SER A 244 -2.33 18.36 6.65
CA SER A 244 -2.85 16.99 6.63
C SER A 244 -2.05 16.18 5.62
N GLN A 245 -1.36 15.12 6.06
CA GLN A 245 -0.49 14.32 5.18
C GLN A 245 -0.69 12.82 5.35
N GLN A 246 -0.70 12.14 4.21
CA GLN A 246 -0.63 10.69 4.08
C GLN A 246 0.76 10.30 3.58
N LEU A 247 1.28 9.18 4.09
CA LEU A 247 2.46 8.55 3.53
C LEU A 247 2.15 7.94 2.17
N ILE A 248 3.15 7.92 1.31
CA ILE A 248 3.11 7.29 0.00
C ILE A 248 4.01 6.07 0.09
N ALA A 249 3.40 4.90 0.00
CA ALA A 249 4.07 3.62 0.08
C ALA A 249 4.60 3.22 -1.28
N ASN A 250 5.91 3.02 -1.32
CA ASN A 250 6.57 2.24 -2.35
C ASN A 250 7.10 0.96 -1.71
N ASN A 251 6.25 -0.07 -1.67
CA ASN A 251 6.62 -1.32 -1.02
C ASN A 251 6.11 -2.53 -1.81
N ALA A 252 7.06 -3.33 -2.31
CA ALA A 252 6.75 -4.57 -3.04
C ALA A 252 6.07 -5.63 -2.18
N LEU A 253 6.20 -5.55 -0.84
CA LEU A 253 5.55 -6.47 0.10
C LEU A 253 4.09 -6.11 0.35
N LEU A 254 3.69 -4.85 0.14
CA LEU A 254 2.36 -4.38 0.49
C LEU A 254 1.22 -5.23 -0.14
N PRO A 255 1.25 -5.61 -1.44
CA PRO A 255 0.20 -6.40 -2.05
C PRO A 255 -0.02 -7.78 -1.41
N GLN A 256 1.04 -8.38 -0.88
CA GLN A 256 0.97 -9.69 -0.23
C GLN A 256 0.14 -9.61 1.05
N TYR A 257 0.37 -8.56 1.83
CA TYR A 257 -0.26 -8.34 3.14
C TYR A 257 -1.63 -7.66 3.08
N THR A 258 -2.04 -7.14 1.93
CA THR A 258 -3.39 -6.57 1.71
C THR A 258 -4.36 -7.55 1.03
N SER A 259 -3.90 -8.75 0.68
CA SER A 259 -4.69 -9.74 -0.05
C SER A 259 -5.78 -10.41 0.81
N SER A 260 -6.82 -10.95 0.17
CA SER A 260 -7.86 -11.74 0.85
C SER A 260 -7.31 -13.01 1.51
N VAL A 261 -6.26 -13.60 0.93
CA VAL A 261 -5.55 -14.76 1.49
C VAL A 261 -4.87 -14.38 2.81
N ALA A 262 -4.13 -13.26 2.82
CA ALA A 262 -3.51 -12.75 4.05
C ALA A 262 -4.54 -12.39 5.12
N GLU A 263 -5.71 -11.87 4.71
CA GLU A 263 -6.83 -11.63 5.64
C GLU A 263 -7.26 -12.93 6.32
N GLU A 264 -7.50 -13.99 5.55
CA GLU A 264 -7.96 -15.29 6.07
C GLU A 264 -6.91 -15.97 6.96
N GLU A 265 -5.66 -16.01 6.54
CA GLU A 265 -4.55 -16.57 7.33
C GLU A 265 -4.37 -15.82 8.64
N ALA A 266 -4.43 -14.49 8.61
CA ALA A 266 -4.39 -13.67 9.81
C ALA A 266 -5.58 -13.99 10.72
N MET A 267 -6.81 -14.05 10.21
CA MET A 267 -7.98 -14.36 11.05
C MET A 267 -7.93 -15.78 11.66
N GLN A 268 -7.42 -16.77 10.93
CA GLN A 268 -7.21 -18.13 11.43
C GLN A 268 -6.20 -18.17 12.57
N SER A 269 -5.06 -17.46 12.43
CA SER A 269 -4.02 -17.35 13.46
C SER A 269 -4.55 -16.80 14.79
N TYR A 270 -5.57 -15.95 14.73
CA TYR A 270 -6.21 -15.35 15.89
C TYR A 270 -7.34 -16.22 16.50
N GLY A 271 -7.59 -17.40 15.93
CA GLY A 271 -8.49 -18.43 16.44
C GLY A 271 -9.92 -18.33 15.90
N VAL A 272 -10.15 -17.66 14.77
CA VAL A 272 -11.42 -17.75 14.03
C VAL A 272 -11.45 -19.10 13.31
N LYS A 273 -12.53 -19.86 13.48
CA LYS A 273 -12.70 -21.14 12.76
C LYS A 273 -12.87 -20.86 11.26
N ALA A 274 -12.15 -21.59 10.42
CA ALA A 274 -12.34 -21.57 8.97
C ALA A 274 -13.82 -21.84 8.62
N GLY A 275 -14.41 -21.03 7.73
CA GLY A 275 -15.79 -21.18 7.26
C GLY A 275 -16.86 -20.30 7.94
N ILE A 276 -16.50 -19.37 8.84
CA ILE A 276 -17.43 -18.34 9.38
C ILE A 276 -17.31 -17.01 8.60
N PHE A 277 -16.85 -17.06 7.35
CA PHE A 277 -16.86 -15.89 6.47
C PHE A 277 -18.12 -15.98 5.61
N ILE A 278 -19.24 -15.50 6.13
CA ILE A 278 -20.32 -15.04 5.25
C ILE A 278 -19.87 -13.66 4.75
N LYS A 279 -18.88 -13.64 3.85
CA LYS A 279 -18.69 -12.51 2.96
C LYS A 279 -19.88 -12.58 1.98
N PRO A 280 -20.61 -11.48 1.72
CA PRO A 280 -21.57 -11.46 0.63
C PRO A 280 -20.78 -11.46 -0.69
N ASP A 281 -20.17 -12.58 -1.02
CA ASP A 281 -19.83 -12.85 -2.41
C ASP A 281 -21.11 -13.28 -3.12
N LYS A 282 -21.23 -12.82 -4.36
CA LYS A 282 -22.34 -13.12 -5.26
C LYS A 282 -22.75 -14.59 -5.12
N LEU A 283 -24.06 -14.82 -4.97
CA LEU A 283 -24.67 -16.14 -4.93
C LEU A 283 -23.96 -17.16 -5.84
N SER A 284 -23.30 -18.15 -5.24
CA SER A 284 -23.30 -19.50 -5.79
C SER A 284 -23.17 -20.50 -4.66
N GLY A 285 -24.24 -21.28 -4.46
CA GLY A 285 -24.25 -22.40 -3.52
C GLY A 285 -23.32 -23.52 -3.98
N GLY A 286 -22.84 -24.30 -3.03
CA GLY A 286 -22.11 -25.54 -3.31
C GLY A 286 -21.17 -25.92 -2.18
N SER A 287 -21.52 -27.01 -1.50
CA SER A 287 -20.72 -27.66 -0.45
C SER A 287 -19.45 -28.30 -1.02
N GLY A 288 -18.32 -28.09 -0.34
CA GLY A 288 -17.20 -29.04 -0.23
C GLY A 288 -16.29 -29.20 -1.45
N ASN A 289 -15.09 -28.61 -1.38
CA ASN A 289 -13.79 -29.30 -1.44
C ASN A 289 -12.68 -28.24 -1.30
N THR A 290 -11.60 -28.56 -0.58
CA THR A 290 -10.34 -27.82 -0.62
C THR A 290 -9.78 -27.88 -2.05
N GLU A 291 -10.12 -26.90 -2.87
CA GLU A 291 -9.41 -26.62 -4.11
C GLU A 291 -8.39 -25.53 -3.83
N GLN A 292 -7.13 -25.80 -4.16
CA GLN A 292 -6.11 -24.76 -4.26
C GLN A 292 -6.65 -23.70 -5.22
N VAL A 293 -6.75 -22.45 -4.74
CA VAL A 293 -7.12 -21.32 -5.60
C VAL A 293 -5.96 -21.09 -6.57
N THR A 294 -6.06 -21.69 -7.75
CA THR A 294 -5.20 -21.37 -8.90
C THR A 294 -5.55 -19.95 -9.34
N VAL A 295 -4.66 -19.00 -9.02
CA VAL A 295 -4.70 -17.66 -9.62
C VAL A 295 -4.68 -17.83 -11.14
N PRO A 296 -5.65 -17.30 -11.90
CA PRO A 296 -5.66 -17.51 -13.35
C PRO A 296 -4.38 -16.93 -13.99
N PRO A 297 -3.80 -17.62 -14.98
CA PRO A 297 -2.61 -17.11 -15.67
C PRO A 297 -2.94 -15.76 -16.31
N THR A 298 -2.12 -14.75 -16.06
CA THR A 298 -2.25 -13.42 -16.68
C THR A 298 -1.03 -13.19 -17.57
N VAL A 299 -1.27 -12.99 -18.86
CA VAL A 299 -0.22 -12.69 -19.85
C VAL A 299 -0.16 -11.18 -20.04
N ASN A 300 0.98 -10.57 -19.73
CA ASN A 300 1.17 -9.12 -19.84
C ASN A 300 1.88 -8.74 -21.14
N ILE A 301 2.81 -9.58 -21.61
CA ILE A 301 3.59 -9.33 -22.84
C ILE A 301 3.59 -10.60 -23.69
N VAL A 302 3.28 -10.42 -24.98
CA VAL A 302 3.32 -11.47 -26.01
C VAL A 302 4.38 -11.09 -27.03
N ASN A 303 5.47 -11.85 -27.08
CA ASN A 303 6.50 -11.72 -28.11
C ASN A 303 6.39 -12.89 -29.08
N ILE A 304 6.22 -12.61 -30.37
CA ILE A 304 6.20 -13.62 -31.43
C ILE A 304 7.27 -13.27 -32.47
N ASP A 305 8.16 -14.22 -32.75
CA ASP A 305 9.33 -14.06 -33.64
C ASP A 305 10.19 -12.85 -33.26
N GLY A 306 10.42 -12.67 -31.94
CA GLY A 306 11.25 -11.60 -31.39
C GLY A 306 10.64 -10.20 -31.41
N LYS A 307 9.36 -10.05 -31.81
CA LYS A 307 8.64 -8.76 -31.77
C LYS A 307 7.49 -8.80 -30.77
N ALA A 308 7.37 -7.75 -29.96
CA ALA A 308 6.21 -7.54 -29.10
C ALA A 308 4.97 -7.26 -29.95
N ARG A 309 3.86 -7.94 -29.63
CA ARG A 309 2.59 -7.85 -30.36
C ARG A 309 1.49 -7.35 -29.45
N GLN A 310 0.58 -6.56 -30.01
CA GLN A 310 -0.58 -6.02 -29.30
C GLN A 310 -1.91 -6.47 -29.93
N PRO A 311 -2.99 -6.56 -29.14
CA PRO A 311 -4.30 -6.89 -29.66
C PRO A 311 -4.71 -5.89 -30.76
N GLY A 312 -5.10 -6.41 -31.93
CA GLY A 312 -5.50 -5.58 -33.08
C GLY A 312 -4.38 -5.29 -34.09
N ASP A 313 -3.12 -5.69 -33.83
CA ASP A 313 -2.06 -5.63 -34.85
C ASP A 313 -2.48 -6.40 -36.12
N PRO A 314 -2.08 -5.96 -37.34
CA PRO A 314 -2.40 -6.69 -38.56
C PRO A 314 -1.73 -8.07 -38.58
N ARG A 315 -2.41 -9.07 -39.16
CA ARG A 315 -1.84 -10.41 -39.40
C ARG A 315 -0.47 -10.27 -40.08
N PHE A 316 0.55 -10.95 -39.57
CA PHE A 316 1.92 -10.90 -40.10
C PHE A 316 2.33 -12.26 -40.67
N ALA A 317 3.26 -12.24 -41.63
CA ALA A 317 3.82 -13.45 -42.23
C ALA A 317 4.66 -14.19 -41.18
N CYS A 318 4.36 -15.47 -40.99
CA CYS A 318 5.03 -16.31 -40.00
C CYS A 318 6.07 -17.20 -40.69
N GLY A 319 7.22 -17.36 -40.03
CA GLY A 319 8.26 -18.28 -40.48
C GLY A 319 7.79 -19.74 -40.38
N PRO A 320 8.54 -20.69 -40.99
CA PRO A 320 8.24 -22.12 -40.87
C PRO A 320 8.32 -22.63 -39.41
N THR A 321 9.07 -21.91 -38.57
CA THR A 321 9.15 -22.12 -37.12
C THR A 321 8.90 -20.78 -36.43
N VAL A 322 7.86 -20.71 -35.61
CA VAL A 322 7.44 -19.52 -34.88
C VAL A 322 7.85 -19.65 -33.41
N ALA A 323 8.62 -18.68 -32.91
CA ALA A 323 9.03 -18.63 -31.51
C ALA A 323 8.09 -17.70 -30.72
N ILE A 324 7.49 -18.22 -29.65
CA ILE A 324 6.53 -17.52 -28.79
C ILE A 324 7.14 -17.39 -27.40
N HIS A 325 7.30 -16.15 -26.93
CA HIS A 325 7.74 -15.85 -25.57
C HIS A 325 6.67 -15.03 -24.87
N LEU A 326 6.10 -15.59 -23.81
CA LEU A 326 5.08 -14.96 -22.97
C LEU A 326 5.72 -14.52 -21.65
N THR A 327 5.40 -13.29 -21.21
CA THR A 327 5.75 -12.80 -19.88
C THR A 327 4.48 -12.41 -19.14
N GLY A 328 4.35 -12.81 -17.88
CA GLY A 328 3.10 -12.72 -17.15
C GLY A 328 3.21 -13.22 -15.71
N ASN A 329 2.08 -13.55 -15.09
CA ASN A 329 2.03 -14.19 -13.79
C ASN A 329 1.31 -15.54 -13.88
N ASN A 330 1.80 -16.52 -13.14
CA ASN A 330 1.33 -17.90 -13.07
C ASN A 330 1.29 -18.63 -14.42
N LEU A 331 2.24 -18.35 -15.32
CA LEU A 331 2.28 -18.93 -16.67
C LEU A 331 2.59 -20.44 -16.70
N ASN A 332 3.17 -20.98 -15.63
CA ASN A 332 3.35 -22.42 -15.41
C ASN A 332 2.02 -23.19 -15.27
N ALA A 333 0.90 -22.49 -15.09
CA ALA A 333 -0.44 -23.10 -15.10
C ALA A 333 -0.97 -23.36 -16.52
N ILE A 334 -0.33 -22.80 -17.57
CA ILE A 334 -0.75 -23.00 -18.96
C ILE A 334 -0.36 -24.40 -19.41
N THR A 335 -1.35 -25.23 -19.75
CA THR A 335 -1.11 -26.64 -20.14
C THR A 335 -1.13 -26.85 -21.65
N ASN A 336 -1.91 -26.05 -22.36
CA ASN A 336 -2.02 -26.08 -23.81
C ASN A 336 -1.93 -24.66 -24.37
N LEU A 337 -1.03 -24.45 -25.33
CA LEU A 337 -0.91 -23.21 -26.08
C LEU A 337 -1.10 -23.54 -27.56
N GLN A 338 -2.01 -22.85 -28.24
CA GLN A 338 -2.33 -23.07 -29.64
C GLN A 338 -2.17 -21.77 -30.42
N LEU A 339 -1.60 -21.87 -31.62
CA LEU A 339 -1.49 -20.77 -32.56
C LEU A 339 -2.44 -21.03 -33.73
N ALA A 340 -3.33 -20.08 -34.01
CA ALA A 340 -4.14 -20.11 -35.22
C ALA A 340 -3.42 -19.36 -36.35
N TYR A 341 -3.31 -19.99 -37.52
CA TYR A 341 -2.72 -19.40 -38.71
C TYR A 341 -3.63 -19.55 -39.93
N ALA A 342 -3.49 -18.64 -40.89
CA ALA A 342 -4.16 -18.66 -42.18
C ALA A 342 -3.15 -19.04 -43.29
N ALA A 343 -3.41 -20.14 -44.00
CA ALA A 343 -2.50 -20.63 -45.04
C ALA A 343 -2.66 -19.86 -46.37
N GLY A 344 -1.54 -19.42 -46.94
CA GLY A 344 -1.44 -18.88 -48.30
C GLY A 344 -1.88 -17.41 -48.48
N SER A 345 -2.86 -16.93 -47.72
CA SER A 345 -3.28 -15.52 -47.76
C SER A 345 -3.77 -15.03 -46.40
N HIS A 346 -3.64 -13.72 -46.13
CA HIS A 346 -4.14 -13.10 -44.90
C HIS A 346 -5.66 -13.19 -44.74
N GLN A 347 -6.43 -13.51 -45.79
CA GLN A 347 -7.89 -13.64 -45.73
C GLN A 347 -8.38 -15.09 -45.71
N SER A 348 -7.46 -16.07 -45.71
CA SER A 348 -7.80 -17.47 -45.66
C SER A 348 -8.43 -17.87 -44.31
N ALA A 349 -9.19 -18.96 -44.32
CA ALA A 349 -9.69 -19.60 -43.11
C ALA A 349 -8.52 -20.03 -42.20
N THR A 350 -8.70 -19.88 -40.90
CA THR A 350 -7.66 -20.16 -39.91
C THR A 350 -7.71 -21.61 -39.45
N THR A 351 -6.53 -22.19 -39.25
CA THR A 351 -6.32 -23.52 -38.68
C THR A 351 -5.48 -23.38 -37.42
N THR A 352 -5.80 -24.13 -36.37
CA THR A 352 -5.06 -24.12 -35.10
C THR A 352 -4.05 -25.25 -35.05
N VAL A 353 -2.84 -24.98 -34.58
CA VAL A 353 -1.80 -25.97 -34.27
C VAL A 353 -1.33 -25.78 -32.84
N ASP A 354 -1.11 -26.90 -32.15
CA ASP A 354 -0.59 -26.94 -30.79
C ASP A 354 0.90 -26.55 -30.77
N ALA A 355 1.26 -25.65 -29.87
CA ALA A 355 2.62 -25.24 -29.62
C ALA A 355 3.34 -26.22 -28.70
N THR A 356 4.61 -26.48 -28.99
CA THR A 356 5.46 -27.25 -28.09
C THR A 356 6.04 -26.30 -27.03
N ILE A 357 5.58 -26.42 -25.79
CA ILE A 357 6.06 -25.62 -24.65
C ILE A 357 7.43 -26.17 -24.20
N ALA A 358 8.41 -25.29 -24.01
CA ALA A 358 9.74 -25.67 -23.55
C ALA A 358 9.71 -26.23 -22.11
N ALA A 359 10.49 -27.27 -21.86
CA ALA A 359 10.63 -27.88 -20.53
C ALA A 359 11.35 -26.92 -19.57
N GLY A 360 10.59 -26.10 -18.83
CA GLY A 360 11.16 -25.13 -17.89
C GLY A 360 10.32 -23.86 -17.66
N ALA A 361 9.03 -23.85 -18.00
CA ALA A 361 8.16 -22.69 -17.79
C ALA A 361 8.20 -22.23 -16.32
N THR A 362 8.57 -20.97 -16.12
CA THR A 362 8.58 -20.34 -14.80
C THR A 362 7.22 -19.67 -14.55
N PRO A 363 6.88 -19.33 -13.30
CA PRO A 363 5.65 -18.58 -13.02
C PRO A 363 5.56 -17.25 -13.79
N THR A 364 6.69 -16.71 -14.25
CA THR A 364 6.79 -15.39 -14.89
C THR A 364 7.04 -15.42 -16.40
N GLN A 365 7.56 -16.54 -16.94
CA GLN A 365 7.95 -16.65 -18.35
C GLN A 365 7.62 -18.04 -18.91
N LEU A 366 7.04 -18.05 -20.10
CA LEU A 366 6.75 -19.27 -20.87
C LEU A 366 7.28 -19.12 -22.30
N GLU A 367 8.06 -20.10 -22.74
CA GLU A 367 8.58 -20.18 -24.10
C GLU A 367 7.95 -21.38 -24.82
N ALA A 368 7.53 -21.17 -26.06
CA ALA A 368 6.94 -22.21 -26.88
C ALA A 368 7.32 -22.02 -28.35
N THR A 369 7.38 -23.13 -29.09
CA THR A 369 7.66 -23.13 -30.52
C THR A 369 6.57 -23.83 -31.31
N VAL A 370 6.17 -23.27 -32.45
CA VAL A 370 5.15 -23.82 -33.35
C VAL A 370 5.74 -24.00 -34.74
N GLU A 371 5.50 -25.14 -35.37
CA GLU A 371 5.81 -25.35 -36.78
C GLU A 371 4.57 -25.07 -37.63
N VAL A 372 4.73 -24.20 -38.63
CA VAL A 372 3.62 -23.76 -39.50
C VAL A 372 4.04 -23.89 -40.96
N PRO A 373 3.14 -24.27 -41.89
CA PRO A 373 3.48 -24.32 -43.32
C PRO A 373 4.01 -22.98 -43.84
N ALA A 374 5.05 -23.02 -44.69
CA ALA A 374 5.67 -21.82 -45.24
C ALA A 374 4.65 -20.95 -46.01
N GLY A 375 4.70 -19.63 -45.79
CA GLY A 375 3.76 -18.68 -46.40
C GLY A 375 2.42 -18.55 -45.65
N SER A 376 2.39 -18.91 -44.37
CA SER A 376 1.22 -18.73 -43.50
C SER A 376 1.26 -17.42 -42.74
N TYR A 377 0.09 -16.97 -42.30
CA TYR A 377 -0.11 -15.74 -41.55
C TYR A 377 -0.66 -16.03 -40.16
N CYS A 378 -0.05 -15.50 -39.09
CA CYS A 378 -0.53 -15.72 -37.73
C CYS A 378 -1.75 -14.84 -37.44
N ASP A 379 -2.80 -15.43 -36.88
CA ASP A 379 -4.09 -14.77 -36.60
C ASP A 379 -4.35 -14.56 -35.11
N ARG A 380 -4.25 -15.61 -34.29
CA ARG A 380 -4.52 -15.50 -32.85
C ARG A 380 -3.74 -16.52 -32.06
N LEU A 381 -3.46 -16.18 -30.82
CA LEU A 381 -2.87 -17.08 -29.83
C LEU A 381 -3.92 -17.45 -28.79
N ILE A 382 -4.06 -18.74 -28.51
CA ILE A 382 -5.03 -19.29 -27.58
C ILE A 382 -4.28 -20.11 -26.53
N ALA A 383 -4.52 -19.87 -25.25
CA ALA A 383 -4.03 -20.72 -24.17
C ALA A 383 -5.21 -21.35 -23.43
N ASP A 384 -5.18 -22.68 -23.27
CA ASP A 384 -6.21 -23.47 -22.56
C ASP A 384 -7.66 -23.13 -22.98
N GLY A 385 -7.85 -22.83 -24.27
CA GLY A 385 -9.15 -22.45 -24.85
C GLY A 385 -9.54 -20.98 -24.68
N VAL A 386 -8.71 -20.14 -24.04
CA VAL A 386 -8.90 -18.70 -23.88
C VAL A 386 -8.00 -17.95 -24.87
N GLU A 387 -8.58 -16.99 -25.59
CA GLU A 387 -7.84 -16.13 -26.52
C GLU A 387 -6.95 -15.15 -25.75
N ILE A 388 -5.63 -15.21 -25.97
CA ILE A 388 -4.66 -14.28 -25.38
C ILE A 388 -4.56 -13.01 -26.22
N ILE A 389 -4.49 -13.18 -27.54
CA ILE A 389 -4.34 -12.07 -28.50
C ILE A 389 -4.94 -12.49 -29.85
N ALA A 390 -5.60 -11.54 -30.52
CA ALA A 390 -6.05 -11.68 -31.90
C ALA A 390 -5.55 -10.53 -32.75
N PHE A 391 -5.23 -10.84 -34.00
CA PHE A 391 -4.70 -9.95 -35.00
C PHE A 391 -5.78 -9.58 -36.02
N SER A 392 -5.73 -8.35 -36.53
CA SER A 392 -6.70 -7.85 -37.50
C SER A 392 -6.50 -8.50 -38.86
N GLN A 393 -7.63 -8.81 -39.53
CA GLN A 393 -7.66 -9.28 -40.92
C GLN A 393 -7.41 -8.16 -41.95
N GLU A 394 -7.37 -6.91 -41.49
CA GLU A 394 -7.09 -5.76 -42.36
C GLU A 394 -5.63 -5.78 -42.82
N ALA A 395 -5.41 -5.41 -44.08
CA ALA A 395 -4.06 -5.31 -44.63
C ALA A 395 -3.27 -4.23 -43.87
N PRO A 396 -1.97 -4.43 -43.60
CA PRO A 396 -1.13 -3.33 -43.15
C PRO A 396 -1.16 -2.21 -44.21
N ASP A 397 -1.46 -0.99 -43.78
CA ASP A 397 -1.38 0.21 -44.63
C ASP A 397 0.03 0.29 -45.26
N PRO A 398 0.19 0.42 -46.59
CA PRO A 398 1.50 0.39 -47.25
C PRO A 398 2.40 1.62 -46.99
N ALA A 399 2.25 2.31 -45.86
CA ALA A 399 3.07 3.44 -45.44
C ALA A 399 3.31 3.47 -43.92
N ALA A 400 4.18 2.57 -43.45
CA ALA A 400 4.93 2.72 -42.20
C ALA A 400 6.32 2.10 -42.34
#